data_AF-A0A8C0ZSQ4-F1
#
_entry.id   AF-A0A8C0ZSQ4-F1
#
_cell.length_a   1.000
_cell.length_b   1.000
_cell.length_c   1.000
_cell.angle_alpha   90.00
_cell.angle_beta   90.00
_cell.angle_gamma   90.00
#
_symmetry.space_group_name_H-M   'P 1'
#
loop_
_entity.id
_entity.type
_entity.pdbx_description
1 polymer ?
#
loop_
_entity_poly.entity_id
_entity_poly.type
_entity_poly.pdbx_seq_one_letter_code
_entity_poly.pdbx_strand_id
1 'polypeptide(L)'
;MFCIPHLTPWTHQRTCSKLSEHLYIELLEPVTVPVPTAHFLQQVKHECYFSNGTERVRLVDRYIYNQEELVHYDSDVGEFIAMTELGRPEAESWNSQKDILEDARAADTTMNDGKYLIEPKVTVYPTKTQPLNRHNLLVCSVSGFYPGQIEVRWFQNIQEEEEAGVVSTGLIQNGDWTFQTLVMLEAVPQSGEVYTCQVEHPSLKIPVTVEWRAQSGSAQSKMLSGVGGFVLGLLFLGIGLFIYFRNPKGKKKKKKLLVAETHGP
;
A
#
# COMPACT_ATOMS: atom_id res chain seq x y z
N MET A 1 -0.52 -7.32 -11.05
CA MET A 1 -0.72 -8.09 -12.31
C MET A 1 -2.19 -8.43 -12.43
N PHE A 2 -2.94 -7.61 -13.15
CA PHE A 2 -4.16 -7.99 -13.87
C PHE A 2 -4.26 -7.03 -15.06
N CYS A 3 -3.49 -7.34 -16.11
CA CYS A 3 -3.83 -6.89 -17.45
C CYS A 3 -4.77 -7.98 -17.99
N ILE A 4 -5.98 -7.59 -18.35
CA ILE A 4 -7.05 -8.50 -18.76
C ILE A 4 -6.55 -9.36 -19.93
N PRO A 5 -6.65 -10.70 -19.87
CA PRO A 5 -5.99 -11.61 -20.81
C PRO A 5 -6.66 -11.70 -22.20
N HIS A 6 -7.44 -10.71 -22.62
CA HIS A 6 -8.27 -10.82 -23.82
C HIS A 6 -7.71 -10.17 -25.10
N LEU A 7 -6.56 -9.51 -25.06
CA LEU A 7 -5.92 -8.93 -26.26
C LEU A 7 -4.84 -9.84 -26.89
N THR A 8 -4.94 -11.15 -26.71
CA THR A 8 -4.16 -12.08 -27.54
C THR A 8 -5.06 -12.63 -28.65
N PRO A 9 -4.81 -12.28 -29.94
CA PRO A 9 -5.38 -13.03 -31.07
C PRO A 9 -4.84 -14.47 -31.14
N TRP A 10 -3.97 -14.86 -30.21
CA TRP A 10 -3.21 -16.10 -30.20
C TRP A 10 -3.95 -17.23 -29.47
N THR A 11 -5.25 -17.40 -29.74
CA THR A 11 -5.97 -18.67 -29.43
C THR A 11 -6.31 -19.47 -30.69
N HIS A 12 -5.64 -19.19 -31.82
CA HIS A 12 -5.63 -20.11 -32.95
C HIS A 12 -4.21 -20.51 -33.33
N GLN A 13 -3.81 -21.65 -32.77
CA GLN A 13 -2.91 -22.64 -33.33
C GLN A 13 -2.70 -22.47 -34.85
N ARG A 14 -1.63 -21.77 -35.24
CA ARG A 14 -1.01 -21.89 -36.56
C ARG A 14 0.49 -21.90 -36.38
N THR A 15 1.04 -23.07 -36.70
CA THR A 15 2.40 -23.35 -37.14
C THR A 15 3.19 -22.10 -37.50
N CYS A 16 4.39 -21.92 -36.95
CA CYS A 16 5.40 -21.00 -37.52
C CYS A 16 5.55 -21.31 -39.01
N SER A 17 4.88 -20.53 -39.85
CA SER A 17 5.05 -20.59 -41.30
C SER A 17 6.43 -20.04 -41.58
N LYS A 18 7.36 -20.92 -41.94
CA LYS A 18 8.62 -20.56 -42.58
C LYS A 18 8.36 -19.52 -43.67
N LEU A 19 9.03 -18.38 -43.58
CA LEU A 19 9.22 -17.49 -44.71
C LEU A 19 9.83 -18.28 -45.87
N SER A 20 9.16 -18.18 -47.02
CA SER A 20 9.58 -18.52 -48.38
C SER A 20 11.03 -18.99 -48.57
N GLU A 21 11.21 -20.25 -48.97
CA GLU A 21 12.37 -20.67 -49.75
C GLU A 21 11.88 -21.53 -50.93
N HIS A 22 11.92 -20.95 -52.13
CA HIS A 22 11.78 -21.69 -53.38
C HIS A 22 13.17 -22.08 -53.91
N LEU A 23 13.36 -23.41 -53.99
CA LEU A 23 14.08 -24.18 -55.00
C LEU A 23 15.59 -23.96 -55.20
N TYR A 24 16.40 -24.96 -54.84
CA TYR A 24 17.23 -25.78 -55.75
C TYR A 24 17.79 -26.96 -54.94
N ILE A 25 17.37 -28.19 -55.25
CA ILE A 25 18.01 -29.41 -54.71
C ILE A 25 19.06 -29.86 -55.71
N GLU A 26 20.34 -29.61 -55.41
CA GLU A 26 21.44 -30.40 -55.94
C GLU A 26 22.06 -31.22 -54.80
N LEU A 27 22.21 -32.52 -55.07
CA LEU A 27 22.65 -33.55 -54.14
C LEU A 27 24.14 -33.38 -53.81
N LEU A 28 24.46 -32.89 -52.61
CA LEU A 28 25.78 -33.05 -51.99
C LEU A 28 25.63 -33.40 -50.50
N GLU A 29 26.52 -34.28 -50.05
CA GLU A 29 26.54 -35.05 -48.80
C GLU A 29 26.24 -34.26 -47.50
N PRO A 30 25.71 -34.91 -46.43
CA PRO A 30 25.32 -34.23 -45.21
C PRO A 30 26.54 -33.72 -44.44
N VAL A 31 26.93 -32.48 -44.70
CA VAL A 31 27.77 -31.72 -43.75
C VAL A 31 26.90 -31.44 -42.53
N THR A 32 27.21 -32.07 -41.39
CA THR A 32 26.63 -31.69 -40.10
C THR A 32 27.21 -30.33 -39.69
N VAL A 33 26.69 -29.26 -40.29
CA VAL A 33 26.93 -27.90 -39.80
C VAL A 33 26.21 -27.79 -38.45
N PRO A 34 26.88 -27.40 -37.36
CA PRO A 34 26.18 -27.06 -36.13
C PRO A 34 25.28 -25.88 -36.45
N VAL A 35 23.96 -26.11 -36.49
CA VAL A 35 22.96 -25.06 -36.61
C VAL A 35 23.17 -24.15 -35.40
N PRO A 36 23.54 -22.87 -35.58
CA PRO A 36 23.64 -21.96 -34.46
C PRO A 36 22.27 -21.93 -33.79
N THR A 37 22.22 -22.24 -32.49
CA THR A 37 20.98 -22.12 -31.74
C THR A 37 20.58 -20.65 -31.76
N ALA A 38 19.64 -20.30 -32.62
CA ALA A 38 19.10 -18.95 -32.68
C ALA A 38 18.13 -18.77 -31.51
N HIS A 39 18.40 -17.75 -30.70
CA HIS A 39 17.53 -17.35 -29.60
C HIS A 39 16.62 -16.22 -30.08
N PHE A 40 15.32 -16.46 -30.03
CA PHE A 40 14.30 -15.48 -30.37
C PHE A 40 13.53 -15.10 -29.11
N LEU A 41 13.19 -13.82 -28.99
CA LEU A 41 12.42 -13.28 -27.88
C LEU A 41 11.27 -12.46 -28.43
N GLN A 42 10.04 -12.82 -28.10
CA GLN A 42 8.86 -12.01 -28.36
C GLN A 42 8.32 -11.48 -27.03
N GLN A 43 8.05 -10.18 -26.97
CA GLN A 43 7.51 -9.52 -25.79
C GLN A 43 6.31 -8.66 -26.18
N VAL A 44 5.32 -8.62 -25.30
CA VAL A 44 4.22 -7.66 -25.36
C VAL A 44 4.26 -6.86 -24.07
N LYS A 45 4.20 -5.53 -24.18
CA LYS A 45 4.14 -4.63 -23.03
C LYS A 45 2.85 -3.82 -23.10
N HIS A 46 2.06 -3.88 -22.04
CA HIS A 46 0.87 -3.07 -21.85
C HIS A 46 1.23 -1.93 -20.89
N GLU A 47 1.22 -0.70 -21.39
CA GLU A 47 1.61 0.50 -20.63
C GLU A 47 0.41 1.44 -20.47
N CYS A 48 0.18 1.91 -19.24
CA CYS A 48 -0.90 2.82 -18.92
C CYS A 48 -0.33 4.11 -18.36
N TYR A 49 -0.55 5.21 -19.07
CA TYR A 49 -0.12 6.53 -18.67
C TYR A 49 -1.31 7.30 -18.11
N PHE A 50 -1.26 7.62 -16.82
CA PHE A 50 -2.31 8.37 -16.14
C PHE A 50 -1.97 9.85 -16.13
N SER A 51 -2.89 10.69 -16.57
CA SER A 51 -2.79 12.16 -16.51
C SER A 51 -3.94 12.74 -15.68
N ASN A 52 -3.63 13.77 -14.89
CA ASN A 52 -4.56 14.38 -13.93
C ASN A 52 -5.14 13.34 -12.95
N GLY A 53 -4.26 12.60 -12.28
CA GLY A 53 -4.64 11.52 -11.35
C GLY A 53 -5.09 10.26 -12.09
N THR A 54 -6.40 10.09 -12.26
CA THR A 54 -6.99 8.94 -12.99
C THR A 54 -8.09 9.38 -13.96
N GLU A 55 -8.13 10.65 -14.31
CA GLU A 55 -9.17 11.21 -15.18
C GLU A 55 -8.91 10.90 -16.66
N ARG A 56 -7.64 10.91 -17.09
CA ARG A 56 -7.24 10.51 -18.43
C ARG A 56 -6.26 9.37 -18.36
N VAL A 57 -6.53 8.33 -19.14
CA VAL A 57 -5.66 7.16 -19.32
C VAL A 57 -5.27 7.12 -20.78
N ARG A 58 -3.98 6.92 -21.05
CA ARG A 58 -3.48 6.56 -22.37
C ARG A 58 -2.91 5.15 -22.28
N LEU A 59 -3.45 4.24 -23.07
CA LEU A 59 -2.96 2.88 -23.21
C LEU A 59 -2.01 2.80 -24.40
N VAL A 60 -0.85 2.18 -24.18
CA VAL A 60 0.10 1.85 -25.23
C VAL A 60 0.46 0.37 -25.14
N ASP A 61 0.08 -0.41 -26.15
CA ASP A 61 0.38 -1.84 -26.25
C ASP A 61 1.50 -2.05 -27.27
N ARG A 62 2.70 -2.39 -26.79
CA ARG A 62 3.90 -2.55 -27.61
C ARG A 62 4.16 -4.02 -27.93
N TYR A 63 4.43 -4.31 -29.20
CA TYR A 63 4.81 -5.62 -29.70
C TYR A 63 6.28 -5.59 -30.12
N ILE A 64 7.10 -6.35 -29.40
CA ILE A 64 8.56 -6.29 -29.46
C ILE A 64 9.10 -7.66 -29.86
N TYR A 65 10.00 -7.67 -30.83
CA TYR A 65 10.70 -8.87 -31.30
C TYR A 65 12.20 -8.65 -31.20
N ASN A 66 12.92 -9.56 -30.52
CA ASN A 66 14.35 -9.47 -30.26
C ASN A 66 14.79 -8.10 -29.72
N GLN A 67 14.01 -7.54 -28.81
CA GLN A 67 14.20 -6.20 -28.20
C GLN A 67 13.97 -5.01 -29.14
N GLU A 68 13.59 -5.26 -30.40
CA GLU A 68 13.16 -4.24 -31.34
C GLU A 68 11.63 -4.13 -31.34
N GLU A 69 11.11 -2.94 -31.06
CA GLU A 69 9.68 -2.67 -31.14
C GLU A 69 9.27 -2.62 -32.61
N LEU A 70 8.30 -3.45 -32.99
CA LEU A 70 7.85 -3.54 -34.39
C LEU A 70 6.58 -2.72 -34.61
N VAL A 71 5.61 -2.86 -33.71
CA VAL A 71 4.29 -2.23 -33.78
C VAL A 71 3.85 -1.86 -32.36
N HIS A 72 3.14 -0.75 -32.20
CA HIS A 72 2.34 -0.54 -31.00
C HIS A 72 0.95 0.00 -31.31
N TYR A 73 -0.03 -0.33 -30.47
CA TYR A 73 -1.29 0.39 -30.42
C TYR A 73 -1.14 1.61 -29.51
N ASP A 74 -1.72 2.75 -29.90
CA ASP A 74 -1.78 3.96 -29.08
C ASP A 74 -3.24 4.41 -28.97
N SER A 75 -3.80 4.45 -27.75
CA SER A 75 -5.20 4.83 -27.55
C SER A 75 -5.50 6.28 -27.93
N ASP A 76 -4.51 7.18 -27.86
CA ASP A 76 -4.69 8.59 -28.28
C ASP A 76 -4.88 8.70 -29.81
N VAL A 77 -4.28 7.76 -30.56
CA VAL A 77 -4.40 7.65 -32.01
C VAL A 77 -5.57 6.75 -32.41
N GLY A 78 -5.82 5.71 -31.60
CA GLY A 78 -6.88 4.73 -31.79
C GLY A 78 -6.55 3.65 -32.83
N GLU A 79 -5.28 3.46 -33.19
CA GLU A 79 -4.80 2.53 -34.23
C GLU A 79 -3.42 1.93 -33.89
N PHE A 80 -3.04 0.86 -34.57
CA PHE A 80 -1.71 0.26 -34.51
C PHE A 80 -0.74 1.00 -35.43
N ILE A 81 0.43 1.36 -34.92
CA ILE A 81 1.46 2.16 -35.58
C ILE A 81 2.71 1.28 -35.72
N ALA A 82 3.21 1.15 -36.94
CA ALA A 82 4.47 0.46 -37.20
C ALA A 82 5.66 1.33 -36.79
N MET A 83 6.55 0.78 -35.96
CA MET A 83 7.82 1.41 -35.56
C MET A 83 8.96 1.08 -36.53
N THR A 84 8.83 -0.02 -37.27
CA THR A 84 9.82 -0.50 -38.23
C THR A 84 9.15 -0.97 -39.53
N GLU A 85 9.93 -1.10 -40.61
CA GLU A 85 9.45 -1.66 -41.87
C GLU A 85 8.98 -3.11 -41.72
N LEU A 86 9.58 -3.86 -40.79
CA LEU A 86 9.17 -5.22 -40.50
C LEU A 86 7.78 -5.26 -39.86
N GLY A 87 7.38 -4.26 -39.09
CA GLY A 87 6.06 -4.16 -38.45
C GLY A 87 4.96 -3.52 -39.30
N ARG A 88 5.30 -2.94 -40.46
CA ARG A 88 4.34 -2.33 -41.38
C ARG A 88 3.22 -3.30 -41.81
N PRO A 89 3.50 -4.53 -42.29
CA PRO A 89 2.44 -5.44 -42.71
C PRO A 89 1.54 -5.86 -41.55
N GLU A 90 2.07 -6.00 -40.33
CA GLU A 90 1.28 -6.31 -39.13
C GLU A 90 0.36 -5.15 -38.77
N ALA A 91 0.86 -3.92 -38.74
CA ALA A 91 0.03 -2.74 -38.43
C ALA A 91 -1.11 -2.55 -39.44
N GLU A 92 -0.81 -2.66 -40.74
CA GLU A 92 -1.83 -2.58 -41.80
C GLU A 92 -2.87 -3.71 -41.66
N SER A 93 -2.42 -4.93 -41.40
CA SER A 93 -3.28 -6.10 -41.19
C SER A 93 -4.19 -5.93 -39.99
N TRP A 94 -3.67 -5.50 -38.84
CA TRP A 94 -4.43 -5.31 -37.61
C TRP A 94 -5.39 -4.13 -37.69
N ASN A 95 -5.01 -3.02 -38.34
CA ASN A 95 -5.91 -1.88 -38.56
C ASN A 95 -7.03 -2.20 -39.57
N SER A 96 -6.80 -3.12 -40.52
CA SER A 96 -7.85 -3.55 -41.46
C SER A 96 -8.87 -4.53 -40.84
N GLN A 97 -8.51 -5.19 -39.74
CA GLN A 97 -9.35 -6.14 -39.02
C GLN A 97 -10.19 -5.42 -37.97
N LYS A 98 -11.48 -5.27 -38.25
CA LYS A 98 -12.40 -4.49 -37.43
C LYS A 98 -12.52 -5.01 -35.99
N ASP A 99 -12.57 -6.31 -35.81
CA ASP A 99 -12.63 -6.95 -34.50
C ASP A 99 -11.41 -6.62 -33.64
N ILE A 100 -10.20 -6.76 -34.20
CA ILE A 100 -8.94 -6.46 -33.50
C ILE A 100 -8.86 -4.98 -33.11
N LEU A 101 -9.19 -4.08 -34.04
CA LEU A 101 -9.09 -2.64 -33.82
C LEU A 101 -10.13 -2.13 -32.82
N GLU A 102 -11.36 -2.64 -32.88
CA GLU A 102 -12.42 -2.27 -31.94
C GLU A 102 -12.17 -2.85 -30.54
N ASP A 103 -11.65 -4.07 -30.43
CA ASP A 103 -11.26 -4.65 -29.14
C ASP A 103 -10.13 -3.84 -28.47
N ALA A 104 -9.12 -3.41 -29.26
CA ALA A 104 -8.06 -2.54 -28.76
C ALA A 104 -8.59 -1.18 -28.27
N ARG A 105 -9.53 -0.57 -29.00
CA ARG A 105 -10.22 0.67 -28.58
C ARG A 105 -11.06 0.48 -27.33
N ALA A 106 -11.71 -0.67 -27.18
CA ALA A 106 -12.51 -0.99 -26.00
C ALA A 106 -11.66 -1.24 -24.74
N ALA A 107 -10.39 -1.64 -24.89
CA ALA A 107 -9.49 -1.88 -23.77
C ALA A 107 -9.21 -0.62 -22.95
N ASP A 108 -9.10 0.54 -23.59
CA ASP A 108 -8.96 1.83 -22.91
C ASP A 108 -10.18 2.13 -22.00
N THR A 109 -11.38 1.84 -22.50
CA THR A 109 -12.63 2.01 -21.72
C THR A 109 -12.68 1.07 -20.52
N THR A 110 -12.26 -0.18 -20.69
CA THR A 110 -12.24 -1.19 -19.62
C THR A 110 -11.23 -0.82 -18.51
N MET A 111 -10.13 -0.17 -18.88
CA MET A 111 -9.12 0.27 -17.91
C MET A 111 -9.58 1.43 -17.04
N ASN A 112 -10.49 2.27 -17.55
CA ASN A 112 -11.12 3.34 -16.77
C ASN A 112 -12.04 2.80 -15.66
N ASP A 113 -12.65 1.63 -15.86
CA ASP A 113 -13.47 0.96 -14.83
C ASP A 113 -12.62 0.25 -13.76
N GLY A 114 -11.38 -0.11 -14.10
CA GLY A 114 -10.43 -0.81 -13.24
C GLY A 114 -9.47 0.09 -12.47
N LYS A 115 -9.94 1.19 -11.86
CA LYS A 115 -9.10 2.02 -10.96
C LYS A 115 -8.74 1.22 -9.71
N TYR A 116 -7.66 0.46 -9.76
CA TYR A 116 -7.05 -0.16 -8.58
C TYR A 116 -6.47 0.95 -7.71
N LEU A 117 -7.27 1.49 -6.81
CA LEU A 117 -6.85 2.49 -5.84
C LEU A 117 -6.66 1.80 -4.50
N ILE A 118 -5.45 1.83 -3.96
CA ILE A 118 -5.15 1.24 -2.65
C ILE A 118 -4.87 2.38 -1.69
N GLU A 119 -5.66 2.45 -0.61
CA GLU A 119 -5.54 3.49 0.40
C GLU A 119 -4.25 3.38 1.22
N PRO A 120 -3.57 4.51 1.52
CA PRO A 120 -2.37 4.49 2.34
C PRO A 120 -2.66 4.17 3.80
N LYS A 121 -1.78 3.37 4.40
CA LYS A 121 -1.65 3.28 5.85
C LYS A 121 -0.67 4.34 6.33
N VAL A 122 -1.17 5.26 7.16
CA VAL A 122 -0.41 6.38 7.73
C VAL A 122 -0.12 6.13 9.21
N THR A 123 1.13 6.27 9.62
CA THR A 123 1.54 6.23 11.03
C THR A 123 2.52 7.34 11.34
N VAL A 124 2.39 7.95 12.52
CA VAL A 124 3.29 8.99 13.00
C VAL A 124 3.98 8.55 14.28
N TYR A 125 5.31 8.66 14.32
CA TYR A 125 6.10 8.29 15.48
C TYR A 125 7.43 9.06 15.55
N PRO A 126 7.98 9.27 16.75
CA PRO A 126 9.32 9.82 16.92
C PRO A 126 10.38 8.74 16.68
N THR A 127 11.51 9.10 16.09
CA THR A 127 12.67 8.20 15.96
C THR A 127 13.27 7.82 17.30
N LYS A 128 13.20 8.71 18.29
CA LYS A 128 13.70 8.47 19.64
C LYS A 128 12.65 8.82 20.68
N THR A 129 12.48 7.96 21.68
CA THR A 129 11.71 8.22 22.90
C THR A 129 12.54 9.11 23.85
N GLN A 130 12.98 10.27 23.38
CA GLN A 130 13.73 11.24 24.18
C GLN A 130 12.81 12.14 25.00
N PRO A 131 13.30 12.72 26.12
CA PRO A 131 12.59 13.78 26.82
C PRO A 131 12.35 14.97 25.89
N LEU A 132 11.22 15.66 26.11
CA LEU A 132 10.85 16.90 25.43
C LEU A 132 11.96 17.97 25.54
N ASN A 133 11.91 18.97 24.65
CA ASN A 133 12.90 20.06 24.55
C ASN A 133 14.30 19.60 24.07
N ARG A 134 14.36 18.51 23.30
CA ARG A 134 15.56 18.09 22.55
C ARG A 134 15.20 17.84 21.10
N HIS A 135 16.19 18.00 20.22
CA HIS A 135 16.05 17.67 18.81
C HIS A 135 15.58 16.22 18.66
N ASN A 136 14.44 16.06 17.98
CA ASN A 136 13.87 14.78 17.66
C ASN A 136 13.41 14.81 16.20
N LEU A 137 13.48 13.65 15.56
CA LEU A 137 12.97 13.48 14.21
C LEU A 137 11.62 12.76 14.31
N LEU A 138 10.55 13.46 13.94
CA LEU A 138 9.22 12.87 13.78
C LEU A 138 9.11 12.26 12.39
N VAL A 139 8.53 11.07 12.29
CA VAL A 139 8.40 10.34 11.04
C VAL A 139 6.93 10.13 10.74
N CYS A 140 6.48 10.58 9.58
CA CYS A 140 5.22 10.18 8.98
C CYS A 140 5.52 9.07 7.98
N SER A 141 5.18 7.83 8.35
CA SER A 141 5.32 6.66 7.50
C SER A 141 4.02 6.42 6.74
N VAL A 142 4.09 6.53 5.42
CA VAL A 142 2.95 6.31 4.52
C VAL A 142 3.27 5.09 3.66
N SER A 143 2.44 4.04 3.75
CA SER A 143 2.78 2.73 3.17
C SER A 143 1.57 2.03 2.58
N GLY A 144 1.84 1.15 1.61
CA GLY A 144 0.84 0.22 1.07
C GLY A 144 -0.17 0.88 0.12
N PHE A 145 0.19 1.99 -0.53
CA PHE A 145 -0.72 2.74 -1.40
C PHE A 145 -0.41 2.58 -2.89
N TYR A 146 -1.41 2.83 -3.72
CA TYR A 146 -1.30 2.91 -5.17
C TYR A 146 -2.44 3.78 -5.73
N PRO A 147 -2.19 4.67 -6.71
CA PRO A 147 -0.96 4.87 -7.48
C PRO A 147 0.14 5.58 -6.69
N GLY A 148 1.31 5.75 -7.30
CA GLY A 148 2.45 6.39 -6.65
C GLY A 148 2.30 7.90 -6.40
N GLN A 149 1.33 8.56 -7.04
CA GLN A 149 1.11 9.99 -6.86
C GLN A 149 0.45 10.25 -5.50
N ILE A 150 1.18 10.95 -4.63
CA ILE A 150 0.78 11.22 -3.26
C ILE A 150 1.33 12.58 -2.81
N GLU A 151 0.60 13.25 -1.94
CA GLU A 151 1.04 14.49 -1.30
C GLU A 151 0.99 14.33 0.21
N VAL A 152 2.08 14.71 0.88
CA VAL A 152 2.24 14.53 2.32
C VAL A 152 2.78 15.82 2.92
N ARG A 153 2.04 16.39 3.87
CA ARG A 153 2.33 17.69 4.49
C ARG A 153 2.41 17.56 6.00
N TRP A 154 3.26 18.38 6.61
CA TRP A 154 3.38 18.51 8.06
C TRP A 154 2.75 19.81 8.53
N PHE A 155 2.03 19.73 9.64
CA PHE A 155 1.48 20.88 10.35
C PHE A 155 1.93 20.86 11.81
N GLN A 156 2.37 22.00 12.32
CA GLN A 156 2.58 22.22 13.75
C GLN A 156 1.53 23.20 14.25
N ASN A 157 0.71 22.79 15.22
CA ASN A 157 -0.35 23.63 15.79
C ASN A 157 -1.24 24.31 14.72
N ILE A 158 -1.56 23.59 13.62
CA ILE A 158 -2.39 24.03 12.47
C ILE A 158 -1.64 24.88 11.43
N GLN A 159 -0.43 25.33 11.71
CA GLN A 159 0.40 26.04 10.73
C GLN A 159 1.21 25.03 9.90
N GLU A 160 1.22 25.20 8.58
CA GLU A 160 1.97 24.33 7.66
C GLU A 160 3.48 24.61 7.79
N GLU A 161 4.26 23.54 7.95
CA GLU A 161 5.71 23.59 8.01
C GLU A 161 6.26 23.36 6.60
N GLU A 162 6.33 24.42 5.80
CA GLU A 162 6.38 24.25 4.34
C GLU A 162 7.71 23.70 3.80
N GLU A 163 8.89 23.95 4.38
CA GLU A 163 10.14 23.27 3.93
C GLU A 163 11.28 23.23 4.96
N ALA A 164 11.29 24.11 5.96
CA ALA A 164 12.38 24.17 6.92
C ALA A 164 12.34 22.96 7.89
N GLY A 165 13.23 21.99 7.66
CA GLY A 165 13.36 20.80 8.51
C GLY A 165 12.49 19.60 8.09
N VAL A 166 11.77 19.69 6.97
CA VAL A 166 11.03 18.56 6.39
C VAL A 166 11.91 17.85 5.35
N VAL A 167 12.03 16.53 5.47
CA VAL A 167 12.83 15.68 4.56
C VAL A 167 12.00 14.48 4.12
N SER A 168 11.87 14.28 2.81
CA SER A 168 11.19 13.11 2.22
C SER A 168 12.20 12.10 1.66
N THR A 169 11.92 10.81 1.81
CA THR A 169 12.70 9.75 1.14
C THR A 169 12.44 9.67 -0.36
N GLY A 170 11.42 10.36 -0.86
CA GLY A 170 10.86 10.09 -2.17
C GLY A 170 10.10 8.76 -2.20
N LEU A 171 9.60 8.41 -3.38
CA LEU A 171 8.78 7.23 -3.60
C LEU A 171 9.60 5.94 -3.62
N ILE A 172 9.21 4.95 -2.82
CA ILE A 172 9.85 3.63 -2.77
C ILE A 172 8.84 2.59 -3.27
N GLN A 173 9.27 1.74 -4.21
CA GLN A 173 8.44 0.69 -4.79
C GLN A 173 8.69 -0.65 -4.06
N ASN A 174 7.62 -1.29 -3.58
CA ASN A 174 7.71 -2.50 -2.73
C ASN A 174 7.85 -3.81 -3.52
N GLY A 175 7.58 -3.79 -4.83
CA GLY A 175 7.57 -4.99 -5.67
C GLY A 175 6.26 -5.80 -5.63
N ASP A 176 5.30 -5.40 -4.79
CA ASP A 176 3.95 -5.96 -4.68
C ASP A 176 2.88 -5.02 -5.28
N TRP A 177 3.30 -4.11 -6.16
CA TRP A 177 2.49 -3.04 -6.77
C TRP A 177 2.14 -1.88 -5.82
N THR A 178 2.55 -1.90 -4.56
CA THR A 178 2.35 -0.77 -3.66
C THR A 178 3.59 0.09 -3.53
N PHE A 179 3.38 1.32 -3.08
CA PHE A 179 4.42 2.29 -2.78
C PHE A 179 4.47 2.59 -1.28
N GLN A 180 5.61 3.15 -0.88
CA GLN A 180 5.78 3.74 0.44
C GLN A 180 6.66 5.00 0.35
N THR A 181 6.49 5.91 1.31
CA THR A 181 7.31 7.12 1.48
C THR A 181 7.39 7.47 2.96
N LEU A 182 8.53 8.01 3.38
CA LEU A 182 8.72 8.54 4.72
C LEU A 182 8.93 10.05 4.62
N VAL A 183 8.10 10.82 5.31
CA VAL A 183 8.27 12.27 5.44
C VAL A 183 8.63 12.59 6.87
N MET A 184 9.84 13.07 7.06
CA MET A 184 10.48 13.29 8.34
C MET A 184 10.50 14.78 8.67
N LEU A 185 10.21 15.15 9.91
CA LEU A 185 10.25 16.53 10.41
C LEU A 185 11.26 16.63 11.55
N GLU A 186 12.28 17.46 11.40
CA GLU A 186 13.22 17.81 12.47
C GLU A 186 12.61 18.91 13.35
N ALA A 187 12.32 18.56 14.61
CA ALA A 187 11.65 19.47 15.55
C ALA A 187 12.21 19.36 16.97
N VAL A 188 11.92 20.37 17.79
CA VAL A 188 12.21 20.38 19.24
C VAL A 188 10.88 20.43 20.00
N PRO A 189 10.20 19.27 20.16
CA PRO A 189 8.83 19.24 20.66
C PRO A 189 8.74 19.68 22.13
N GLN A 190 7.82 20.60 22.39
CA GLN A 190 7.47 21.11 23.71
C GLN A 190 6.16 20.50 24.21
N SER A 191 5.97 20.48 25.53
CA SER A 191 4.80 19.86 26.14
C SER A 191 3.51 20.56 25.71
N GLY A 192 2.57 19.79 25.16
CA GLY A 192 1.27 20.29 24.72
C GLY A 192 1.19 20.66 23.24
N GLU A 193 2.32 20.66 22.53
CA GLU A 193 2.32 20.84 21.07
C GLU A 193 1.74 19.61 20.36
N VAL A 194 1.07 19.90 19.23
CA VAL A 194 0.46 18.89 18.36
C VAL A 194 1.06 19.01 16.97
N TYR A 195 1.57 17.88 16.48
CA TYR A 195 2.10 17.74 15.13
C TYR A 195 1.16 16.86 14.33
N THR A 196 0.81 17.27 13.12
CA THR A 196 -0.15 16.56 12.28
C THR A 196 0.49 16.25 10.94
N CYS A 197 0.44 14.99 10.53
CA CYS A 197 0.74 14.58 9.16
C CYS A 197 -0.55 14.49 8.38
N GLN A 198 -0.67 15.26 7.30
CA GLN A 198 -1.78 15.22 6.36
C GLN A 198 -1.33 14.50 5.08
N VAL A 199 -2.16 13.58 4.60
CA VAL A 199 -1.89 12.78 3.41
C VAL A 199 -3.05 12.91 2.43
N GLU A 200 -2.74 13.34 1.21
CA GLU A 200 -3.66 13.36 0.08
C GLU A 200 -3.25 12.30 -0.93
N HIS A 201 -4.21 11.50 -1.37
CA HIS A 201 -3.98 10.41 -2.31
C HIS A 201 -5.25 10.17 -3.14
N PRO A 202 -5.16 9.82 -4.44
CA PRO A 202 -6.34 9.64 -5.30
C PRO A 202 -7.36 8.60 -4.82
N SER A 203 -6.97 7.67 -3.96
CA SER A 203 -7.89 6.70 -3.35
C SER A 203 -8.77 7.31 -2.25
N LEU A 204 -8.37 8.44 -1.68
CA LEU A 204 -9.00 9.07 -0.53
C LEU A 204 -9.92 10.19 -1.00
N LYS A 205 -11.19 10.17 -0.56
CA LYS A 205 -12.14 11.27 -0.85
C LYS A 205 -11.84 12.55 -0.07
N ILE A 206 -11.18 12.40 1.07
CA ILE A 206 -10.83 13.47 2.01
C ILE A 206 -9.41 13.19 2.51
N PRO A 207 -8.55 14.20 2.73
CA PRO A 207 -7.22 14.01 3.27
C PRO A 207 -7.23 13.26 4.61
N VAL A 208 -6.32 12.29 4.76
CA VAL A 208 -6.11 11.58 6.03
C VAL A 208 -5.19 12.43 6.91
N THR A 209 -5.56 12.64 8.17
CA THR A 209 -4.74 13.35 9.15
C THR A 209 -4.43 12.46 10.34
N VAL A 210 -3.15 12.42 10.73
CA VAL A 210 -2.69 11.67 11.90
C VAL A 210 -1.95 12.62 12.84
N GLU A 211 -2.46 12.76 14.06
CA GLU A 211 -1.87 13.61 15.09
C GLU A 211 -0.86 12.85 15.96
N TRP A 212 0.24 13.53 16.30
CA TRP A 212 1.17 13.15 17.35
C TRP A 212 1.28 14.27 18.38
N ARG A 213 1.15 13.92 19.66
CA ARG A 213 1.17 14.88 20.77
C ARG A 213 2.44 14.72 21.60
N ALA A 214 3.10 15.83 21.86
CA ALA A 214 4.25 15.90 22.74
C ALA A 214 3.81 15.67 24.20
N GLN A 215 3.95 14.43 24.67
CA GLN A 215 3.64 14.05 26.05
C GLN A 215 4.86 14.20 26.95
N SER A 216 4.68 14.78 28.14
CA SER A 216 5.75 14.82 29.14
C SER A 216 6.05 13.40 29.64
N GLY A 217 7.34 13.07 29.83
CA GLY A 217 7.76 11.79 30.43
C GLY A 217 7.17 11.56 31.83
N SER A 218 6.73 12.63 32.52
CA SER A 218 5.99 12.54 33.77
C SER A 218 4.60 11.92 33.61
N ALA A 219 3.93 12.07 32.47
CA ALA A 219 2.61 11.51 32.24
C ALA A 219 2.67 9.98 32.05
N GLN A 220 3.65 9.48 31.30
CA GLN A 220 3.86 8.04 31.10
C GLN A 220 4.29 7.33 32.40
N SER A 221 5.17 7.94 33.21
CA SER A 221 5.60 7.36 34.49
C SER A 221 4.48 7.34 35.54
N LYS A 222 3.61 8.36 35.55
CA LYS A 222 2.43 8.43 36.42
C LYS A 222 1.39 7.36 36.08
N MET A 223 1.17 7.06 34.78
CA MET A 223 0.27 5.98 34.38
C MET A 223 0.80 4.59 34.77
N LEU A 224 2.11 4.34 34.61
CA LEU A 224 2.73 3.05 34.98
C LEU A 224 2.69 2.79 36.50
N SER A 225 2.91 3.83 37.31
CA SER A 225 2.81 3.74 38.76
C SER A 225 1.37 3.52 39.25
N GLY A 226 0.38 4.14 38.58
CA GLY A 226 -1.04 3.97 38.88
C GLY A 226 -1.54 2.54 38.61
N VAL A 227 -1.15 1.94 37.47
CA VAL A 227 -1.50 0.55 37.15
C VAL A 227 -0.86 -0.43 38.13
N GLY A 228 0.41 -0.21 38.50
CA GLY A 228 1.10 -1.02 39.51
C GLY A 228 0.40 -0.99 40.87
N GLY A 229 -0.04 0.19 41.33
CA GLY A 229 -0.78 0.35 42.58
C GLY A 229 -2.16 -0.31 42.57
N PHE A 230 -2.88 -0.24 41.44
CA PHE A 230 -4.20 -0.85 41.30
C PHE A 230 -4.14 -2.39 41.32
N VAL A 231 -3.15 -2.98 40.64
CA VAL A 231 -2.94 -4.44 40.65
C VAL A 231 -2.56 -4.95 42.04
N LEU A 232 -1.69 -4.23 42.75
CA LEU A 232 -1.35 -4.54 44.14
C LEU A 232 -2.58 -4.44 45.05
N GLY A 233 -3.40 -3.38 44.90
CA GLY A 233 -4.64 -3.21 45.66
C GLY A 233 -5.66 -4.33 45.45
N LEU A 234 -5.85 -4.79 44.21
CA LEU A 234 -6.74 -5.90 43.88
C LEU A 234 -6.25 -7.23 44.47
N LEU A 235 -4.93 -7.47 44.49
CA LEU A 235 -4.35 -8.65 45.13
C LEU A 235 -4.64 -8.68 46.63
N PHE A 236 -4.45 -7.56 47.33
CA PHE A 236 -4.76 -7.46 48.76
C PHE A 236 -6.26 -7.60 49.05
N LEU A 237 -7.13 -7.01 48.23
CA LEU A 237 -8.58 -7.18 48.34
C LEU A 237 -9.01 -8.63 48.13
N GLY A 238 -8.47 -9.31 47.12
CA GLY A 238 -8.75 -10.72 46.85
C GLY A 238 -8.34 -11.62 48.01
N ILE A 239 -7.15 -11.42 48.56
CA ILE A 239 -6.65 -12.16 49.74
C ILE A 239 -7.53 -11.86 50.97
N GLY A 240 -7.89 -10.60 51.20
CA GLY A 240 -8.77 -10.18 52.30
C GLY A 240 -10.16 -10.83 52.21
N LEU A 241 -10.78 -10.83 51.03
CA LEU A 241 -12.04 -11.53 50.79
C LEU A 241 -11.91 -13.03 51.04
N PHE A 242 -10.84 -13.66 50.55
CA PHE A 242 -10.62 -15.09 50.72
C PHE A 242 -10.51 -15.49 52.20
N ILE A 243 -9.78 -14.70 53.00
CA ILE A 243 -9.68 -14.91 54.45
C ILE A 243 -11.02 -14.67 55.15
N TYR A 244 -11.75 -13.62 54.78
CA TYR A 244 -13.08 -13.31 55.32
C TYR A 244 -14.09 -14.44 55.07
N PHE A 245 -14.15 -14.95 53.83
CA PHE A 245 -15.05 -16.05 53.47
C PHE A 245 -14.58 -17.42 53.98
N ARG A 246 -13.28 -17.64 54.21
CA ARG A 246 -12.75 -18.86 54.84
C ARG A 246 -12.84 -18.87 56.37
N ASN A 247 -13.36 -17.83 57.01
CA ASN A 247 -13.59 -17.83 58.45
C ASN A 247 -15.09 -17.98 58.83
N PRO A 248 -15.74 -19.12 58.54
CA PRO A 248 -17.03 -19.41 59.16
C PRO A 248 -16.76 -20.01 60.55
N LYS A 249 -17.08 -19.25 61.61
CA LYS A 249 -17.87 -19.70 62.78
C LYS A 249 -17.81 -18.74 63.96
N GLY A 250 -18.97 -18.58 64.64
CA GLY A 250 -18.92 -18.29 66.09
C GLY A 250 -20.17 -17.72 66.77
N LYS A 251 -21.28 -18.47 66.81
CA LYS A 251 -22.30 -18.54 67.90
C LYS A 251 -22.74 -17.24 68.61
N LYS A 252 -23.96 -16.77 68.33
CA LYS A 252 -24.70 -15.82 69.19
C LYS A 252 -25.14 -16.50 70.51
N LYS A 253 -24.63 -16.07 71.67
CA LYS A 253 -25.20 -16.40 72.99
C LYS A 253 -26.41 -15.50 73.29
N LYS A 254 -27.60 -16.07 73.49
CA LYS A 254 -28.76 -15.37 74.06
C LYS A 254 -28.55 -15.17 75.56
N LYS A 255 -28.54 -13.92 76.06
CA LYS A 255 -28.74 -13.63 77.48
C LYS A 255 -30.25 -13.49 77.73
N LYS A 256 -30.79 -14.35 78.60
CA LYS A 256 -32.17 -14.27 79.13
C LYS A 256 -32.12 -13.29 80.30
N LEU A 257 -32.87 -12.20 80.22
CA LEU A 257 -33.11 -11.26 81.31
C LEU A 257 -34.19 -11.89 82.21
N LEU A 258 -33.83 -12.28 83.44
CA LEU A 258 -34.79 -12.59 84.49
C LEU A 258 -34.92 -11.36 85.38
N VAL A 259 -36.13 -10.81 85.41
CA VAL A 259 -36.58 -9.75 86.31
C VAL A 259 -36.63 -10.33 87.73
N ALA A 260 -36.00 -9.64 88.68
CA ALA A 260 -36.20 -9.84 90.10
C ALA A 260 -36.86 -8.57 90.64
N GLU A 261 -38.09 -8.71 91.10
CA GLU A 261 -38.87 -7.70 91.81
C GLU A 261 -39.00 -8.20 93.25
N THR A 262 -38.61 -7.37 94.23
CA THR A 262 -38.72 -7.66 95.66
C THR A 262 -39.53 -6.55 96.36
N HIS A 263 -40.55 -7.00 97.11
CA HIS A 263 -41.43 -6.32 98.07
C HIS A 263 -40.71 -5.36 99.04
N GLY A 264 -41.34 -4.42 99.76
CA GLY A 264 -42.73 -4.12 100.17
C GLY A 264 -42.62 -2.92 101.14
N PRO A 265 -43.33 -2.85 102.29
CA PRO A 265 -44.71 -3.23 102.63
C PRO A 265 -45.71 -2.06 102.53
#